data_AF-A0A255T109-F1
#
_entry.id   AF-A0A255T109-F1
#
_cell.length_a   1.000
_cell.length_b   1.000
_cell.length_c   1.000
_cell.angle_alpha   90.00
_cell.angle_beta   90.00
_cell.angle_gamma   90.00
#
_symmetry.space_group_name_H-M   'P 1'
#
loop_
_entity.id
_entity.type
_entity.pdbx_description
1 polymer ?
#
loop_
_entity_poly.entity_id
_entity_poly.type
_entity_poly.pdbx_seq_one_letter_code
_entity_poly.pdbx_strand_id
1 'polypeptide(L)'
;MEDLLGYKSHVACAACYLAEELHAGQVDKGGKDYFISHLLSVGKLGHDWKEETIGFLHDAAEDTPHTVEEVIDLLKKKLAELLTKSNDDWKYKFEDYIHVYPGDMFHRLTEVEWEEIANALHCLNHHSAPTREEYIKRISKNPLARKVKMNDLESNMDISRIPNPTEKDFERLERYKKEYNFLLNSYRNQ
;
A
#
# COMPACT_ATOMS: atom_id res chain seq x y z
N MET A 1 -2.86 -20.32 3.46
CA MET A 1 -1.75 -21.16 2.94
C MET A 1 -1.39 -20.72 1.53
N GLU A 2 -2.36 -20.52 0.62
CA GLU A 2 -2.12 -20.00 -0.73
C GLU A 2 -1.54 -18.58 -0.78
N ASP A 3 -2.04 -17.65 0.06
CA ASP A 3 -1.53 -16.27 0.11
C ASP A 3 -0.05 -16.19 0.54
N LEU A 4 0.40 -17.13 1.37
CA LEU A 4 1.78 -17.23 1.87
C LEU A 4 2.73 -17.91 0.86
N LEU A 5 2.19 -18.56 -0.17
CA LEU A 5 2.97 -19.27 -1.19
C LEU A 5 3.32 -18.37 -2.39
N GLY A 6 2.91 -17.09 -2.35
CA GLY A 6 3.30 -16.09 -3.34
C GLY A 6 2.66 -16.25 -4.71
N TYR A 7 1.64 -17.12 -4.86
CA TYR A 7 0.99 -17.44 -6.14
C TYR A 7 0.46 -16.22 -6.91
N LYS A 8 0.22 -15.12 -6.21
CA LYS A 8 -0.35 -13.88 -6.74
C LYS A 8 0.59 -12.67 -6.61
N SER A 9 1.89 -12.88 -6.38
CA SER A 9 2.85 -11.76 -6.29
C SER A 9 2.99 -10.95 -7.59
N HIS A 10 2.63 -11.53 -8.74
CA HIS A 10 2.51 -10.79 -10.00
C HIS A 10 1.51 -9.62 -9.92
N VAL A 11 0.49 -9.70 -9.05
CA VAL A 11 -0.41 -8.58 -8.76
C VAL A 11 0.29 -7.49 -7.95
N ALA A 12 1.06 -7.86 -6.93
CA ALA A 12 1.87 -6.92 -6.16
C ALA A 12 2.91 -6.22 -7.06
N CYS A 13 3.52 -6.96 -7.99
CA CYS A 13 4.40 -6.41 -9.01
C CYS A 13 3.66 -5.39 -9.89
N ALA A 14 2.50 -5.75 -10.44
CA ALA A 14 1.68 -4.82 -11.22
C ALA A 14 1.26 -3.57 -10.44
N ALA A 15 0.95 -3.72 -9.14
CA ALA A 15 0.63 -2.61 -8.25
C ALA A 15 1.83 -1.69 -8.02
N CYS A 16 3.04 -2.24 -7.89
CA CYS A 16 4.27 -1.46 -7.77
C CYS A 16 4.55 -0.64 -9.04
N TYR A 17 4.42 -1.25 -10.23
CA TYR A 17 4.49 -0.51 -11.50
C TYR A 17 3.43 0.61 -11.59
N LEU A 18 2.19 0.29 -11.22
CA LEU A 18 1.12 1.28 -11.26
C LEU A 18 1.37 2.43 -10.29
N ALA A 19 1.85 2.15 -9.08
CA ALA A 19 2.19 3.16 -8.08
C ALA A 19 3.28 4.12 -8.59
N GLU A 20 4.33 3.60 -9.22
CA GLU A 20 5.38 4.41 -9.85
C GLU A 20 4.81 5.32 -10.95
N GLU A 21 3.90 4.81 -11.78
CA GLU A 21 3.26 5.56 -12.87
C GLU A 21 2.31 6.65 -12.34
N LEU A 22 1.46 6.31 -11.36
CA LEU A 22 0.45 7.22 -10.82
C LEU A 22 1.07 8.38 -10.03
N HIS A 23 2.18 8.11 -9.32
CA HIS A 23 2.88 9.11 -8.51
C HIS A 23 4.10 9.69 -9.24
N ALA A 24 4.19 9.53 -10.56
CA ALA A 24 5.31 10.05 -11.34
C ALA A 24 5.45 11.57 -11.18
N GLY A 25 6.63 12.00 -10.70
CA GLY A 25 6.95 13.40 -10.44
C GLY A 25 6.42 13.94 -9.11
N GLN A 26 5.71 13.14 -8.31
CA GLN A 26 5.37 13.51 -6.93
C GLN A 26 6.63 13.44 -6.07
N VAL A 27 6.81 14.45 -5.20
CA VAL A 27 7.91 14.52 -4.24
C VAL A 27 7.40 14.51 -2.82
N ASP A 28 8.16 13.90 -1.91
CA ASP A 28 7.92 13.98 -0.48
C ASP A 28 8.24 15.40 0.06
N LYS A 29 8.00 15.61 1.36
CA LYS A 29 8.30 16.89 2.03
C LYS A 29 9.78 17.26 2.02
N GLY A 30 10.67 16.29 1.80
CA GLY A 30 12.11 16.47 1.66
C GLY A 30 12.58 16.64 0.22
N GLY A 31 11.67 16.70 -0.75
CA GLY A 31 11.98 16.82 -2.19
C GLY A 31 12.49 15.53 -2.82
N LYS A 32 12.36 14.37 -2.15
CA LYS A 32 12.72 13.06 -2.72
C LYS A 32 11.56 12.50 -3.52
N ASP A 33 11.86 11.66 -4.50
CA ASP A 33 10.84 10.92 -5.25
C ASP A 33 9.91 10.15 -4.30
N TYR A 34 8.61 10.41 -4.39
CA TYR A 34 7.63 9.92 -3.44
C TYR A 34 7.44 8.40 -3.51
N PHE A 35 7.49 7.83 -4.72
CA PHE A 35 7.40 6.38 -4.91
C PHE A 35 8.54 5.66 -4.20
N ILE A 36 9.80 6.11 -4.40
CA ILE A 36 10.98 5.50 -3.76
C ILE A 36 10.99 5.75 -2.24
N SER A 37 10.67 6.98 -1.83
CA SER A 37 10.83 7.42 -0.44
C SER A 37 9.74 6.91 0.50
N HIS A 38 8.55 6.61 -0.03
CA HIS A 38 7.36 6.28 0.77
C HIS A 38 6.68 4.99 0.30
N LEU A 39 6.17 4.95 -0.94
CA LEU A 39 5.33 3.82 -1.41
C LEU A 39 6.08 2.49 -1.40
N LEU A 40 7.35 2.48 -1.85
CA LEU A 40 8.21 1.30 -1.76
C LEU A 40 8.43 0.86 -0.31
N SER A 41 8.55 1.82 0.62
CA SER A 41 8.79 1.52 2.04
C SER A 41 7.59 0.88 2.73
N VAL A 42 6.37 1.30 2.37
CA VAL A 42 5.13 0.74 2.93
C VAL A 42 4.80 -0.60 2.28
N GLY A 43 4.88 -0.69 0.94
CA GLY A 43 4.57 -1.91 0.21
C GLY A 43 5.45 -3.10 0.61
N LYS A 44 6.78 -2.90 0.73
CA LYS A 44 7.73 -3.98 1.07
C LYS A 44 7.57 -4.54 2.50
N LEU A 45 6.86 -3.83 3.38
CA LEU A 45 6.56 -4.29 4.73
C LEU A 45 5.35 -5.23 4.76
N GLY A 46 4.65 -5.43 3.63
CA GLY A 46 3.55 -6.39 3.53
C GLY A 46 4.03 -7.83 3.73
N HIS A 47 3.27 -8.61 4.49
CA HIS A 47 3.60 -10.02 4.75
C HIS A 47 3.14 -10.99 3.65
N ASP A 48 2.20 -10.57 2.82
CA ASP A 48 1.68 -11.33 1.70
C ASP A 48 1.38 -10.42 0.50
N TRP A 49 1.04 -11.04 -0.62
CA TRP A 49 0.79 -10.32 -1.88
C TRP A 49 -0.35 -9.31 -1.78
N LYS A 50 -1.36 -9.50 -0.91
CA LYS A 50 -2.47 -8.55 -0.73
C LYS A 50 -1.98 -7.33 0.03
N GLU A 51 -1.26 -7.55 1.12
CA GLU A 51 -0.65 -6.47 1.91
C GLU A 51 0.34 -5.65 1.08
N GLU A 52 1.18 -6.30 0.28
CA GLU A 52 2.09 -5.62 -0.66
C GLU A 52 1.30 -4.81 -1.72
N THR A 53 0.32 -5.43 -2.38
CA THR A 53 -0.53 -4.79 -3.40
C THR A 53 -1.21 -3.54 -2.85
N ILE A 54 -1.84 -3.64 -1.67
CA ILE A 54 -2.54 -2.53 -1.04
C ILE A 54 -1.52 -1.49 -0.53
N GLY A 55 -0.38 -1.93 0.00
CA GLY A 55 0.69 -1.04 0.47
C GLY A 55 1.27 -0.17 -0.63
N PHE A 56 1.51 -0.71 -1.83
CA PHE A 56 1.97 0.09 -2.96
C PHE A 56 0.93 1.12 -3.44
N LEU A 57 -0.37 0.81 -3.30
CA LEU A 57 -1.46 1.64 -3.81
C LEU A 57 -2.21 2.44 -2.74
N HIS A 58 -1.75 2.42 -1.49
CA HIS A 58 -2.55 2.95 -0.36
C HIS A 58 -2.89 4.43 -0.48
N ASP A 59 -2.00 5.23 -1.10
CA ASP A 59 -2.18 6.67 -1.31
C ASP A 59 -2.66 7.01 -2.72
N ALA A 60 -2.86 6.02 -3.61
CA ALA A 60 -3.23 6.28 -4.99
C ALA A 60 -4.56 7.05 -5.11
N ALA A 61 -5.59 6.63 -4.38
CA ALA A 61 -6.89 7.31 -4.39
C ALA A 61 -6.95 8.56 -3.47
N GLU A 62 -5.89 8.82 -2.71
CA GLU A 62 -5.78 9.92 -1.76
C GLU A 62 -5.02 11.12 -2.35
N ASP A 63 -3.92 10.84 -3.04
CA ASP A 63 -2.95 11.82 -3.53
C ASP A 63 -2.97 12.00 -5.05
N THR A 64 -3.72 11.17 -5.78
CA THR A 64 -3.88 11.30 -7.23
C THR A 64 -5.34 11.59 -7.61
N PRO A 65 -5.63 12.02 -8.85
CA PRO A 65 -7.00 12.31 -9.29
C PRO A 65 -7.93 11.09 -9.38
N HIS A 66 -7.45 9.89 -9.08
CA HIS A 66 -8.18 8.64 -9.31
C HIS A 66 -9.07 8.22 -8.14
N THR A 67 -10.24 7.65 -8.43
CA THR A 67 -11.03 6.95 -7.42
C THR A 67 -10.46 5.54 -7.16
N VAL A 68 -10.93 4.87 -6.11
CA VAL A 68 -10.51 3.49 -5.82
C VAL A 68 -10.91 2.55 -6.97
N GLU A 69 -12.10 2.71 -7.53
CA GLU A 69 -12.57 1.93 -8.66
C GLU A 69 -11.68 2.11 -9.89
N GLU A 70 -11.29 3.36 -10.18
CA GLU A 70 -10.36 3.66 -11.27
C GLU A 70 -8.97 3.04 -11.03
N VAL A 71 -8.46 3.09 -9.79
CA VAL A 71 -7.20 2.43 -9.41
C VAL A 71 -7.29 0.91 -9.63
N ILE A 72 -8.40 0.26 -9.27
CA ILE A 72 -8.61 -1.17 -9.49
C ILE A 72 -8.65 -1.49 -10.99
N ASP A 73 -9.34 -0.69 -11.80
CA ASP A 73 -9.39 -0.88 -13.25
C ASP A 73 -8.02 -0.67 -13.92
N LEU A 74 -7.26 0.31 -13.46
CA LEU A 74 -5.89 0.55 -13.91
C LEU A 74 -4.97 -0.61 -13.50
N LEU A 75 -5.12 -1.16 -12.29
CA LEU A 75 -4.37 -2.34 -11.85
C LEU A 75 -4.68 -3.56 -12.71
N LYS A 76 -5.96 -3.82 -13.01
CA LYS A 76 -6.37 -4.90 -13.93
C LYS A 76 -5.76 -4.72 -15.32
N LYS A 77 -5.73 -3.50 -15.85
CA LYS A 77 -5.09 -3.18 -17.14
C LYS A 77 -3.58 -3.38 -17.09
N LYS A 78 -2.91 -2.89 -16.05
CA LYS A 78 -1.47 -3.05 -15.87
C LYS A 78 -1.09 -4.53 -15.77
N LEU A 79 -1.86 -5.31 -15.00
CA LEU A 79 -1.69 -6.74 -14.89
C LEU A 79 -1.80 -7.42 -16.26
N ALA A 80 -2.84 -7.11 -17.04
CA ALA A 80 -3.00 -7.67 -18.39
C ALA A 80 -1.87 -7.27 -19.34
N GLU A 81 -1.40 -6.01 -19.27
CA GLU A 81 -0.26 -5.53 -20.04
C GLU A 81 1.01 -6.33 -19.72
N LEU A 82 1.36 -6.49 -18.44
CA LEU A 82 2.56 -7.22 -18.01
C LEU A 82 2.49 -8.70 -18.39
N LEU A 83 1.34 -9.34 -18.20
CA LEU A 83 1.14 -10.76 -18.50
C LEU A 83 1.14 -11.08 -20.02
N THR A 84 1.04 -10.07 -20.89
CA THR A 84 1.09 -10.25 -22.35
C THR A 84 2.45 -9.90 -22.96
N LYS A 85 3.41 -9.42 -22.17
CA LYS A 85 4.78 -9.17 -22.65
C LYS A 85 5.44 -10.48 -23.09
N SER A 86 6.26 -10.40 -24.15
CA SER A 86 6.95 -11.55 -24.73
C SER A 86 8.11 -12.07 -23.88
N ASN A 87 8.59 -11.26 -22.92
CA ASN A 87 9.60 -11.62 -21.94
C ASN A 87 9.06 -11.41 -20.53
N ASP A 88 9.78 -11.92 -19.54
CA ASP A 88 9.42 -11.82 -18.13
C ASP A 88 10.37 -10.95 -17.29
N ASP A 89 11.22 -10.16 -17.95
CA ASP A 89 12.12 -9.17 -17.33
C ASP A 89 11.39 -8.25 -16.34
N TRP A 90 10.12 -7.96 -16.61
CA TRP A 90 9.30 -7.11 -15.76
C TRP A 90 9.14 -7.65 -14.33
N LYS A 91 9.23 -8.97 -14.13
CA LYS A 91 9.18 -9.63 -12.82
C LYS A 91 10.33 -9.21 -11.91
N TYR A 92 11.47 -8.84 -12.50
CA TYR A 92 12.72 -8.61 -11.80
C TYR A 92 13.01 -7.13 -11.53
N LYS A 93 12.25 -6.18 -12.14
CA LYS A 93 12.46 -4.73 -11.92
C LYS A 93 12.45 -4.33 -10.44
N PHE A 94 11.64 -5.00 -9.64
CA PHE A 94 11.45 -4.71 -8.22
C PHE A 94 11.82 -5.90 -7.32
N GLU A 95 12.73 -6.77 -7.77
CA GLU A 95 13.10 -8.00 -7.03
C GLU A 95 13.66 -7.74 -5.63
N ASP A 96 14.31 -6.58 -5.44
CA ASP A 96 14.82 -6.15 -4.14
C ASP A 96 13.72 -5.71 -3.15
N TYR A 97 12.49 -5.51 -3.63
CA TYR A 97 11.39 -4.90 -2.87
C TYR A 97 10.14 -5.77 -2.77
N ILE A 98 9.96 -6.72 -3.68
CA ILE A 98 8.78 -7.58 -3.77
C ILE A 98 9.24 -9.03 -3.64
N HIS A 99 8.50 -9.84 -2.90
CA HIS A 99 8.76 -11.28 -2.85
C HIS A 99 8.61 -11.88 -4.26
N VAL A 100 9.74 -12.12 -4.93
CA VAL A 100 9.77 -12.69 -6.27
C VAL A 100 9.25 -14.11 -6.23
N TYR A 101 8.23 -14.38 -7.04
CA TYR A 101 7.64 -15.71 -7.11
C TYR A 101 8.47 -16.63 -8.03
N PRO A 102 8.76 -17.87 -7.60
CA PRO A 102 9.59 -18.81 -8.35
C PRO A 102 8.83 -19.73 -9.33
N GLY A 103 7.53 -19.54 -9.58
CA GLY A 103 6.75 -20.45 -10.44
C GLY A 103 6.32 -19.87 -11.79
N ASP A 104 6.08 -20.76 -12.75
CA ASP A 104 5.77 -20.40 -14.15
C ASP A 104 4.28 -20.10 -14.41
N MET A 105 3.39 -20.32 -13.42
CA MET A 105 1.93 -20.18 -13.59
C MET A 105 1.37 -18.97 -12.85
N PHE A 106 0.72 -18.07 -13.60
CA PHE A 106 0.00 -16.92 -13.04
C PHE A 106 -1.43 -17.30 -12.62
N HIS A 107 -1.75 -17.06 -11.35
CA HIS A 107 -3.07 -17.33 -10.79
C HIS A 107 -3.96 -16.09 -10.86
N ARG A 108 -5.11 -16.19 -11.54
CA ARG A 108 -6.08 -15.10 -11.60
C ARG A 108 -6.72 -14.86 -10.23
N LEU A 109 -7.01 -13.60 -9.94
CA LEU A 109 -7.82 -13.21 -8.78
C LEU A 109 -9.28 -13.53 -9.04
N THR A 110 -9.97 -13.94 -7.98
CA THR A 110 -11.42 -14.03 -7.94
C THR A 110 -12.05 -12.64 -7.73
N GLU A 111 -13.35 -12.49 -8.02
CA GLU A 111 -14.06 -11.24 -7.75
C GLU A 111 -14.04 -10.86 -6.26
N VAL A 112 -14.12 -11.85 -5.37
CA VAL A 112 -14.03 -11.63 -3.91
C VAL A 112 -12.68 -11.02 -3.53
N GLU A 113 -11.59 -11.50 -4.13
CA GLU A 113 -10.26 -10.95 -3.84
C GLU A 113 -10.08 -9.53 -4.38
N TRP A 114 -10.64 -9.23 -5.55
CA TRP A 114 -10.68 -7.86 -6.06
C TRP A 114 -11.48 -6.94 -5.13
N GLU A 115 -12.61 -7.41 -4.63
CA GLU A 115 -13.46 -6.67 -3.68
C GLU A 115 -12.75 -6.45 -2.35
N GLU A 116 -11.99 -7.43 -1.84
CA GLU A 116 -11.17 -7.29 -0.62
C GLU A 116 -10.11 -6.17 -0.76
N ILE A 117 -9.41 -6.11 -1.90
CA ILE A 117 -8.41 -5.07 -2.20
C ILE A 117 -9.10 -3.70 -2.28
N ALA A 118 -10.19 -3.59 -3.04
CA ALA A 118 -10.94 -2.34 -3.19
C ALA A 118 -11.45 -1.83 -1.83
N ASN A 119 -12.06 -2.71 -1.03
CA ASN A 119 -12.57 -2.37 0.30
C ASN A 119 -11.46 -1.87 1.24
N ALA A 120 -10.26 -2.45 1.15
CA ALA A 120 -9.12 -1.98 1.93
C ALA A 120 -8.65 -0.59 1.48
N LEU A 121 -8.54 -0.35 0.17
CA LEU A 121 -8.17 0.96 -0.39
C LEU A 121 -9.21 2.05 -0.05
N HIS A 122 -10.50 1.74 -0.09
CA HIS A 122 -11.55 2.66 0.40
C HIS A 122 -11.36 3.02 1.87
N CYS A 123 -10.99 2.04 2.71
CA CYS A 123 -10.72 2.31 4.12
C CYS A 123 -9.52 3.25 4.29
N LEU A 124 -8.49 3.11 3.45
CA LEU A 124 -7.23 3.86 3.50
C LEU A 124 -7.32 5.28 2.93
N ASN A 125 -8.29 5.58 2.07
CA ASN A 125 -8.53 6.94 1.59
C ASN A 125 -9.15 7.82 2.68
N HIS A 126 -8.40 8.79 3.24
CA HIS A 126 -8.92 9.63 4.33
C HIS A 126 -10.05 10.58 3.91
N HIS A 127 -10.13 10.99 2.63
CA HIS A 127 -11.16 11.91 2.13
C HIS A 127 -12.58 11.35 2.26
N SER A 128 -12.70 10.03 2.40
CA SER A 128 -13.99 9.35 2.58
C SER A 128 -14.45 9.28 4.04
N ALA A 129 -13.75 9.92 4.98
CA ALA A 129 -14.14 10.01 6.39
C ALA A 129 -14.24 11.47 6.84
N PRO A 130 -15.28 11.86 7.61
CA PRO A 130 -15.48 13.25 8.02
C PRO A 130 -14.48 13.71 9.09
N THR A 131 -13.90 12.78 9.85
CA THR A 131 -12.89 13.08 10.86
C THR A 131 -11.77 12.05 10.85
N ARG A 132 -10.60 12.45 11.36
CA ARG A 132 -9.43 11.56 11.52
C ARG A 132 -9.71 10.39 12.47
N GLU A 133 -10.52 10.61 13.50
CA GLU A 133 -10.93 9.55 14.43
C GLU A 133 -11.82 8.52 13.74
N GLU A 134 -12.80 8.96 12.96
CA GLU A 134 -13.66 8.06 12.18
C GLU A 134 -12.87 7.30 11.11
N TYR A 135 -11.91 7.95 10.46
CA TYR A 135 -10.98 7.32 9.53
C TYR A 135 -10.24 6.15 10.18
N ILE A 136 -9.60 6.37 11.33
CA ILE A 136 -8.84 5.34 12.05
C ILE A 136 -9.77 4.24 12.60
N LYS A 137 -10.98 4.59 13.07
CA LYS A 137 -11.99 3.62 13.52
C LYS A 137 -12.54 2.76 12.38
N ARG A 138 -12.64 3.30 11.17
CA ARG A 138 -13.01 2.52 9.98
C ARG A 138 -11.90 1.55 9.60
N ILE A 139 -10.66 2.02 9.55
CA ILE A 139 -9.48 1.18 9.28
C ILE A 139 -9.41 0.02 10.26
N SER A 140 -9.68 0.25 11.55
CA SER A 140 -9.57 -0.83 12.56
C SER A 140 -10.53 -2.00 12.35
N LYS A 141 -11.59 -1.82 11.54
CA LYS A 141 -12.57 -2.85 11.20
C LYS A 141 -12.19 -3.68 9.96
N ASN A 142 -11.26 -3.20 9.13
CA ASN A 142 -10.79 -3.92 7.95
C ASN A 142 -9.38 -4.48 8.21
N PRO A 143 -9.18 -5.80 8.28
CA PRO A 143 -7.88 -6.39 8.62
C PRO A 143 -6.73 -6.00 7.68
N LEU A 144 -6.98 -5.92 6.37
CA LEU A 144 -5.95 -5.57 5.38
C LEU A 144 -5.57 -4.09 5.50
N ALA A 145 -6.55 -3.19 5.52
CA ALA A 145 -6.32 -1.75 5.69
C ALA A 145 -5.60 -1.46 7.01
N ARG A 146 -5.95 -2.16 8.09
CA ARG A 146 -5.31 -2.01 9.40
C ARG A 146 -3.83 -2.34 9.34
N LYS A 147 -3.46 -3.48 8.76
CA LYS A 147 -2.05 -3.90 8.65
C LYS A 147 -1.23 -2.91 7.83
N VAL A 148 -1.75 -2.53 6.65
CA VAL A 148 -1.09 -1.54 5.78
C VAL A 148 -0.96 -0.19 6.49
N LYS A 149 -2.00 0.25 7.21
CA LYS A 149 -1.90 1.51 7.96
C LYS A 149 -0.89 1.44 9.10
N MET A 150 -0.73 0.30 9.75
CA MET A 150 0.30 0.12 10.77
C MET A 150 1.70 0.22 10.16
N ASN A 151 1.94 -0.36 8.98
CA ASN A 151 3.21 -0.24 8.26
C ASN A 151 3.49 1.21 7.83
N ASP A 152 2.48 1.91 7.28
CA ASP A 152 2.55 3.34 6.95
C ASP A 152 2.93 4.18 8.19
N LEU A 153 2.23 3.98 9.30
CA LEU A 153 2.51 4.70 10.55
C LEU A 153 3.92 4.38 11.08
N GLU A 154 4.36 3.12 11.04
CA GLU A 154 5.70 2.72 11.49
C GLU A 154 6.79 3.43 10.69
N SER A 155 6.68 3.45 9.36
CA SER A 155 7.60 4.18 8.48
C SER A 155 7.60 5.70 8.78
N ASN A 156 6.44 6.25 9.09
CA ASN A 156 6.26 7.68 9.37
C ASN A 156 6.74 8.11 10.75
N MET A 157 6.86 7.18 11.71
CA MET A 157 7.29 7.43 13.08
C MET A 157 8.82 7.57 13.23
N ASP A 158 9.60 7.29 12.19
CA ASP A 158 11.04 7.58 12.20
C ASP A 158 11.27 9.10 12.07
N ILE A 159 11.40 9.77 13.22
CA ILE A 159 11.67 11.21 13.29
C ILE A 159 13.09 11.56 12.82
N SER A 160 14.03 10.60 12.84
CA SER A 160 15.43 10.84 12.50
C SER A 160 15.63 11.19 11.02
N ARG A 161 14.64 10.89 10.17
CA ARG A 161 14.62 11.25 8.74
C ARG A 161 14.48 12.75 8.49
N ILE A 162 14.05 13.53 9.49
CA ILE A 162 13.85 14.98 9.38
C ILE A 162 15.09 15.67 9.98
N PRO A 163 15.96 16.34 9.18
CA PRO A 163 17.21 16.90 9.68
C PRO A 163 17.04 17.98 10.76
N ASN A 164 15.95 18.74 10.70
CA ASN A 164 15.62 19.80 11.66
C ASN A 164 14.13 19.71 12.04
N PRO A 165 13.74 18.77 12.91
CA PRO A 165 12.34 18.56 13.28
C PRO A 165 11.73 19.78 13.97
N THR A 166 10.49 20.10 13.64
CA THR A 166 9.73 21.20 14.27
C THR A 166 8.76 20.66 15.33
N GLU A 167 8.19 21.55 16.14
CA GLU A 167 7.11 21.19 17.10
C GLU A 167 5.94 20.48 16.40
N LYS A 168 5.58 20.91 15.19
CA LYS A 168 4.53 20.27 14.38
C LYS A 168 4.87 18.82 13.99
N ASP A 169 6.16 18.49 13.85
CA ASP A 169 6.59 17.13 13.53
C ASP A 169 6.51 16.21 14.76
N PHE A 170 6.82 16.75 15.95
CA PHE A 170 6.58 16.02 17.21
C PHE A 170 5.10 15.83 17.51
N GLU A 171 4.25 16.82 17.24
CA GLU A 171 2.78 16.68 17.34
C GLU A 171 2.24 15.60 16.38
N ARG A 172 2.77 15.55 15.15
CA ARG A 172 2.46 14.48 14.18
C ARG A 172 2.90 13.12 14.72
N LEU A 173 4.12 13.02 15.25
CA LEU A 173 4.66 11.78 15.81
C LEU A 173 3.80 11.26 16.96
N GLU A 174 3.43 12.12 17.92
CA GLU A 174 2.57 11.72 19.04
C GLU A 174 1.17 11.30 18.57
N ARG A 175 0.65 11.93 17.52
CA ARG A 175 -0.59 11.47 16.89
C ARG A 175 -0.42 10.09 16.25
N TYR A 176 0.62 9.87 15.45
CA TYR A 176 0.88 8.57 14.82
C TYR A 176 1.04 7.45 15.85
N LYS A 177 1.73 7.70 16.98
CA LYS A 177 1.84 6.75 18.09
C LYS A 177 0.48 6.38 18.68
N LYS A 178 -0.41 7.36 18.89
CA LYS A 178 -1.77 7.12 19.41
C LYS A 178 -2.59 6.27 18.44
N GLU A 179 -2.53 6.60 17.15
CA GLU A 179 -3.24 5.86 16.09
C GLU A 179 -2.72 4.42 15.99
N TYR A 180 -1.40 4.24 15.98
CA TYR A 180 -0.77 2.92 15.95
C TYR A 180 -1.18 2.05 17.14
N ASN A 181 -1.13 2.60 18.35
CA ASN A 181 -1.55 1.90 19.58
C ASN A 181 -3.04 1.53 19.55
N PHE A 182 -3.90 2.41 19.03
CA PHE A 182 -5.31 2.11 18.87
C PHE A 182 -5.55 0.94 17.90
N LEU A 183 -4.88 0.95 16.74
CA LEU A 183 -4.97 -0.12 15.75
C LEU A 183 -4.44 -1.45 16.31
N LEU A 184 -3.30 -1.43 17.01
CA LEU A 184 -2.70 -2.60 17.65
C LEU A 184 -3.63 -3.21 18.73
N ASN A 185 -4.28 -2.39 19.55
CA ASN A 185 -5.21 -2.88 20.57
C ASN A 185 -6.52 -3.39 19.97
N SER A 186 -6.98 -2.79 18.87
CA SER A 186 -8.17 -3.27 18.14
C SER A 186 -7.97 -4.66 17.54
N TYR A 187 -6.72 -5.02 17.20
CA TYR A 187 -6.35 -6.36 16.72
C TYR A 187 -6.46 -7.43 17.82
N ARG A 188 -6.06 -7.11 19.05
CA ARG A 188 -6.03 -8.08 20.18
C ARG A 188 -7.41 -8.44 20.72
N ASN A 189 -8.44 -7.67 20.38
CA ASN A 189 -9.81 -7.83 20.86
C ASN A 189 -10.76 -8.48 19.83
N GLN A 190 -10.22 -9.01 18.72
CA GLN A 190 -10.94 -9.75 17.67
C GLN A 190 -10.55 -11.23 17.73
#